data_AF-A0A7W0TCL1-F1
#
_entry.id   AF-A0A7W0TCL1-F1
#
_cell.length_a   1.000
_cell.length_b   1.000
_cell.length_c   1.000
_cell.angle_alpha   90.00
_cell.angle_beta   90.00
_cell.angle_gamma   90.00
#
_symmetry.space_group_name_H-M   'P 1'
#
loop_
_entity.id
_entity.type
_entity.pdbx_description
1 polymer ?
#
loop_
_entity_poly.entity_id
_entity_poly.type
_entity_poly.pdbx_seq_one_letter_code
_entity_poly.pdbx_strand_id
1 'polypeptide(L)'
;MLGLTGILAPSGGGAAELSCGERVLADWFENGRVDRVYPLACYEEAIAAMPTDIRDYTDAPDVIGRALMSALRGKTGVQSAEEQASKPQAESAIGAPGSSKLPLPLPLLALFGLALALLVAGALCRLGRPRREQ
;
A
#
# COMPACT_ATOMS: atom_id res chain seq x y z
N MET A 1 26.31 -5.47 -48.95
CA MET A 1 26.41 -6.27 -47.71
C MET A 1 26.50 -5.29 -46.53
N LEU A 2 25.38 -4.70 -46.11
CA LEU A 2 25.33 -3.84 -44.92
C LEU A 2 25.25 -4.75 -43.68
N GLY A 3 26.31 -4.78 -42.88
CA GLY A 3 26.32 -5.40 -41.56
C GLY A 3 25.75 -4.43 -40.54
N LEU A 4 24.56 -4.73 -40.02
CA LEU A 4 23.95 -4.02 -38.90
C LEU A 4 24.49 -4.62 -37.60
N THR A 5 25.60 -4.08 -37.09
CA THR A 5 26.17 -4.50 -35.80
C THR A 5 25.31 -3.91 -34.68
N GLY A 6 24.34 -4.70 -34.20
CA GLY A 6 23.56 -4.37 -33.02
C GLY A 6 24.44 -4.40 -31.77
N ILE A 7 24.58 -3.25 -31.11
CA ILE A 7 25.16 -3.17 -29.77
C ILE A 7 24.10 -3.72 -28.80
N LEU A 8 24.30 -4.95 -28.35
CA LEU A 8 23.60 -5.49 -27.19
C LEU A 8 24.25 -4.87 -25.95
N ALA A 9 23.58 -3.89 -25.34
CA ALA A 9 23.97 -3.38 -24.04
C ALA A 9 23.83 -4.49 -23.00
N PRO A 10 24.87 -4.82 -22.22
CA PRO A 10 24.73 -5.75 -21.11
C PRO A 10 23.89 -5.06 -20.03
N SER A 11 22.65 -5.50 -19.85
CA SER A 11 21.92 -5.27 -18.62
C SER A 11 22.70 -5.96 -17.50
N GLY A 12 23.38 -5.18 -16.66
CA GLY A 12 24.23 -5.70 -15.59
C GLY A 12 23.47 -6.62 -14.65
N GLY A 13 23.63 -7.92 -14.83
CA GLY A 13 23.23 -8.97 -13.91
C GLY A 13 24.41 -9.91 -13.77
N GLY A 14 25.20 -9.73 -12.72
CA GLY A 14 26.45 -10.45 -12.60
C GLY A 14 27.14 -10.21 -11.27
N ALA A 15 26.58 -10.80 -10.23
CA ALA A 15 27.33 -11.16 -9.04
C ALA A 15 26.71 -12.45 -8.50
N ALA A 16 27.53 -13.51 -8.34
CA ALA A 16 27.22 -14.63 -7.46
C ALA A 16 27.37 -14.16 -6.00
N GLU A 17 26.60 -13.13 -5.69
CA GLU A 17 26.46 -12.44 -4.43
C GLU A 17 24.98 -12.58 -4.05
N LEU A 18 24.67 -12.56 -2.76
CA LEU A 18 23.31 -12.61 -2.24
C LEU A 18 22.36 -11.80 -3.13
N SER A 19 21.25 -12.42 -3.55
CA SER A 19 20.22 -11.78 -4.37
C SER A 19 19.83 -10.44 -3.76
N CYS A 20 19.30 -9.51 -4.57
CA CYS A 20 18.98 -8.19 -4.02
C CYS A 20 17.97 -8.29 -2.87
N GLY A 21 16.99 -9.19 -3.00
CA GLY A 21 16.08 -9.56 -1.91
C GLY A 21 16.78 -10.14 -0.68
N GLU A 22 17.73 -11.05 -0.86
CA GLU A 22 18.49 -11.63 0.27
C GLU A 22 19.23 -10.56 1.07
N ARG A 23 19.73 -9.50 0.43
CA ARG A 23 20.40 -8.40 1.15
C ARG A 23 19.44 -7.61 2.04
N VAL A 24 18.19 -7.43 1.61
CA VAL A 24 17.13 -6.82 2.43
C VAL A 24 16.82 -7.71 3.63
N LEU A 25 16.69 -9.03 3.41
CA LEU A 25 16.46 -9.99 4.49
C LEU A 25 17.62 -9.99 5.48
N ALA A 26 18.86 -10.05 4.99
CA ALA A 26 20.05 -10.03 5.83
C ALA A 26 20.13 -8.79 6.70
N ASP A 27 19.81 -7.61 6.17
CA ASP A 27 19.73 -6.36 6.94
C ASP A 27 18.68 -6.47 8.06
N TRP A 28 17.50 -7.00 7.73
CA TRP A 28 16.45 -7.25 8.73
C TRP A 28 16.87 -8.25 9.80
N PHE A 29 17.62 -9.30 9.46
CA PHE A 29 18.08 -10.31 10.41
C PHE A 29 19.02 -9.77 11.49
N GLU A 30 19.78 -8.70 11.19
CA GLU A 30 20.74 -8.14 12.13
C GLU A 30 20.08 -7.59 13.40
N ASN A 31 18.93 -6.92 13.26
CA ASN A 31 18.29 -6.20 14.37
C ASN A 31 16.76 -6.06 14.27
N GLY A 32 16.12 -6.77 13.35
CA GLY A 32 14.68 -6.71 13.09
C GLY A 32 14.22 -5.48 12.30
N ARG A 33 15.13 -4.71 11.68
CA ARG A 33 14.81 -3.51 10.90
C ARG A 33 15.57 -3.49 9.59
N VAL A 34 14.99 -2.79 8.60
CA VAL A 34 15.71 -2.49 7.36
C VAL A 34 16.26 -1.08 7.47
N ASP A 35 17.54 -0.98 7.84
CA ASP A 35 18.25 0.29 8.05
C ASP A 35 18.82 0.84 6.73
N ARG A 36 19.07 -0.03 5.74
CA ARG A 36 19.57 0.39 4.42
C ARG A 36 18.46 0.67 3.43
N VAL A 37 18.75 1.54 2.45
CA VAL A 37 17.84 1.86 1.35
C VAL A 37 18.14 0.95 0.17
N TYR A 38 17.11 0.26 -0.32
CA TYR A 38 17.21 -0.65 -1.46
C TYR A 38 16.31 -0.19 -2.61
N PRO A 39 16.58 -0.63 -3.85
CA PRO A 39 15.65 -0.46 -4.97
C PRO A 39 14.31 -1.15 -4.71
N LEU A 40 13.24 -0.64 -5.32
CA LEU A 40 11.88 -1.17 -5.17
C LEU A 40 11.81 -2.68 -5.43
N ALA A 41 12.40 -3.12 -6.55
CA ALA A 41 12.40 -4.51 -6.96
C ALA A 41 13.03 -5.45 -5.92
N CYS A 42 13.98 -4.97 -5.12
CA CYS A 42 14.66 -5.78 -4.12
C CYS A 42 13.76 -6.06 -2.91
N TYR A 43 12.93 -5.09 -2.52
CA TYR A 43 11.92 -5.30 -1.48
C TYR A 43 10.84 -6.30 -1.95
N GLU A 44 10.45 -6.25 -3.22
CA GLU A 44 9.48 -7.20 -3.80
C GLU A 44 10.07 -8.62 -3.90
N GLU A 45 11.32 -8.74 -4.38
CA GLU A 45 12.07 -10.00 -4.36
C GLU A 45 12.18 -10.56 -2.95
N ALA A 46 12.52 -9.73 -1.96
CA ALA A 46 12.62 -10.12 -0.56
C ALA A 46 11.34 -10.76 -0.04
N ILE A 47 10.18 -10.13 -0.31
CA ILE A 47 8.88 -10.67 0.12
C ILE A 47 8.56 -11.98 -0.59
N ALA A 48 8.91 -12.10 -1.88
CA ALA A 48 8.65 -13.29 -2.68
C ALA A 48 9.55 -14.49 -2.29
N ALA A 49 10.82 -14.23 -1.99
CA ALA A 49 11.82 -15.24 -1.63
C ALA A 49 11.84 -15.59 -0.13
N MET A 50 11.02 -14.91 0.70
CA MET A 50 11.06 -15.06 2.15
C MET A 50 10.73 -16.51 2.60
N PRO A 51 11.57 -17.14 3.45
CA PRO A 51 11.31 -18.47 3.99
C PRO A 51 10.04 -18.51 4.86
N THR A 52 9.33 -19.63 4.82
CA THR A 52 8.07 -19.85 5.57
C THR A 52 8.22 -19.58 7.07
N ASP A 53 9.29 -20.07 7.71
CA ASP A 53 9.50 -19.86 9.15
C ASP A 53 9.58 -18.36 9.52
N ILE A 54 10.21 -17.57 8.67
CA ILE A 54 10.30 -16.12 8.87
C ILE A 54 8.94 -15.45 8.62
N ARG A 55 8.25 -15.87 7.55
CA ARG A 55 6.95 -15.31 7.19
C ARG A 55 5.88 -15.53 8.25
N ASP A 56 5.86 -16.72 8.85
CA ASP A 56 4.78 -17.14 9.75
C ASP A 56 5.07 -16.83 11.22
N TYR A 57 6.34 -16.72 11.63
CA TYR A 57 6.73 -16.56 13.03
C TYR A 57 7.39 -15.21 13.37
N THR A 58 7.47 -14.28 12.42
CA THR A 58 8.13 -12.98 12.66
C THR A 58 7.39 -11.81 12.03
N ASP A 59 7.75 -10.59 12.45
CA ASP A 59 7.23 -9.34 11.88
C ASP A 59 7.97 -8.90 10.60
N ALA A 60 8.88 -9.72 10.04
CA ALA A 60 9.63 -9.42 8.82
C ALA A 60 8.76 -8.93 7.65
N PRO A 61 7.65 -9.60 7.27
CA PRO A 61 6.84 -9.16 6.13
C PRO A 61 6.24 -7.76 6.35
N ASP A 62 5.85 -7.43 7.59
CA ASP A 62 5.30 -6.11 7.90
C ASP A 62 6.39 -5.02 7.88
N VAL A 63 7.55 -5.29 8.48
CA VAL A 63 8.69 -4.36 8.48
C VAL A 63 9.17 -4.05 7.05
N ILE A 64 9.39 -5.10 6.24
CA ILE A 64 9.85 -4.96 4.85
C ILE A 64 8.76 -4.30 3.99
N GLY A 65 7.49 -4.65 4.17
CA GLY A 65 6.37 -4.02 3.48
C GLY A 65 6.24 -2.52 3.80
N ARG A 66 6.43 -2.12 5.07
CA ARG A 66 6.46 -0.70 5.47
C ARG A 66 7.64 0.05 4.84
N ALA A 67 8.81 -0.58 4.75
CA ALA A 67 9.99 -0.02 4.07
C ALA A 67 9.73 0.17 2.56
N LEU A 68 9.13 -0.82 1.90
CA LEU A 68 8.70 -0.75 0.49
C LEU A 68 7.77 0.45 0.25
N MET A 69 6.73 0.61 1.07
CA MET A 69 5.80 1.73 0.94
C MET A 69 6.50 3.09 1.16
N SER A 70 7.53 3.14 2.02
CA SER A 70 8.34 4.34 2.23
C SER A 70 9.19 4.66 0.99
N ALA A 71 9.80 3.65 0.37
CA ALA A 71 10.53 3.81 -0.88
C ALA A 71 9.64 4.28 -2.04
N LEU A 72 8.40 3.77 -2.13
CA LEU A 72 7.42 4.23 -3.12
C LEU A 72 7.09 5.72 -2.96
N ARG A 73 6.84 6.18 -1.74
CA ARG A 73 6.57 7.61 -1.48
C ARG A 73 7.76 8.49 -1.86
N GLY A 74 8.98 8.04 -1.57
CA GLY A 74 10.20 8.74 -1.99
C GLY A 74 10.34 8.80 -3.51
N LYS A 75 10.02 7.71 -4.21
CA LYS A 75 10.07 7.64 -5.68
C LYS A 75 9.00 8.53 -6.34
N THR A 76 7.82 8.66 -5.75
CA THR A 76 6.77 9.57 -6.25
C THR A 76 7.17 11.03 -6.05
N GLY A 77 7.77 11.40 -4.91
CA GLY A 77 8.24 12.76 -4.67
C GLY A 77 9.29 13.24 -5.69
N VAL A 78 10.13 12.32 -6.19
CA VAL A 78 11.11 12.61 -7.27
C VAL A 78 10.45 12.62 -8.66
N GLN A 79 9.52 11.69 -8.94
CA GLN A 79 8.82 11.65 -10.23
C GLN A 79 7.83 12.81 -10.43
N SER A 80 7.22 13.31 -9.35
CA SER A 80 6.30 14.47 -9.40
C SER A 80 7.01 15.79 -9.71
N ALA A 81 8.34 15.86 -9.59
CA ALA A 81 9.10 17.05 -9.98
C ALA A 81 9.44 17.07 -11.49
N GLU A 82 9.41 15.92 -12.18
CA GLU A 82 9.82 15.82 -13.59
C GLU A 82 8.64 15.64 -14.57
N GLU A 83 7.51 15.03 -14.14
CA GLU A 83 6.34 14.83 -15.02
C GLU A 83 5.38 16.05 -15.08
N GLN A 84 5.55 17.05 -14.22
CA GLN A 84 4.59 18.17 -14.11
C GLN A 84 5.12 19.49 -14.72
N ALA A 85 5.69 19.42 -15.93
CA ALA A 85 6.03 20.59 -16.75
C ALA A 85 5.08 20.83 -17.93
N SER A 86 3.86 20.26 -17.91
CA SER A 86 2.82 20.62 -18.87
C SER A 86 1.42 20.48 -18.27
N LYS A 87 0.95 21.56 -17.62
CA LYS A 87 -0.38 22.21 -17.78
C LYS A 87 -0.81 22.93 -16.48
N PRO A 88 -1.13 24.23 -16.52
CA PRO A 88 -1.64 24.94 -15.35
C PRO A 88 -3.16 24.80 -15.32
N GLN A 89 -3.74 24.35 -14.21
CA GLN A 89 -5.11 24.72 -13.86
C GLN A 89 -5.16 25.09 -12.37
N ALA A 90 -5.22 26.40 -12.18
CA ALA A 90 -5.94 27.00 -11.07
C ALA A 90 -7.39 26.50 -11.08
N GLU A 91 -7.94 26.18 -9.92
CA GLU A 91 -9.23 26.69 -9.45
C GLU A 91 -9.46 26.13 -8.04
N SER A 92 -9.55 27.03 -7.08
CA SER A 92 -10.06 26.73 -5.75
C SER A 92 -11.58 26.63 -5.86
N ALA A 93 -12.14 25.46 -5.57
CA ALA A 93 -13.57 25.31 -5.36
C ALA A 93 -13.83 24.37 -4.19
N ILE A 94 -14.19 24.97 -3.06
CA ILE A 94 -14.96 24.34 -2.00
C ILE A 94 -16.26 23.83 -2.64
N GLY A 95 -16.43 22.51 -2.66
CA GLY A 95 -17.61 21.88 -3.26
C GLY A 95 -17.74 20.41 -2.86
N ALA A 96 -18.82 20.13 -2.13
CA ALA A 96 -19.39 18.82 -1.80
C ALA A 96 -18.63 17.91 -0.82
N PRO A 97 -19.32 17.19 0.10
CA PRO A 97 -18.75 15.97 0.65
C PRO A 97 -18.56 15.04 -0.53
N GLY A 98 -17.31 14.96 -0.99
CA GLY A 98 -16.92 14.05 -2.04
C GLY A 98 -17.39 12.66 -1.63
N SER A 99 -18.39 12.16 -2.37
CA SER A 99 -18.67 10.74 -2.56
C SER A 99 -17.40 10.10 -3.08
N SER A 100 -16.45 9.91 -2.16
CA SER A 100 -15.29 9.11 -2.37
C SER A 100 -15.86 7.73 -2.63
N LYS A 101 -15.66 7.25 -3.86
CA LYS A 101 -15.75 5.83 -4.19
C LYS A 101 -14.78 5.10 -3.26
N LEU A 102 -15.17 4.89 -2.01
CA LEU A 102 -14.46 4.01 -1.13
C LEU A 102 -14.73 2.61 -1.69
N PRO A 103 -13.70 1.84 -2.07
CA PRO A 103 -13.85 0.40 -2.26
C PRO A 103 -14.09 -0.23 -0.88
N LEU A 104 -15.21 0.11 -0.25
CA LEU A 104 -15.71 -0.60 0.92
C LEU A 104 -16.21 -1.94 0.39
N PRO A 105 -15.74 -3.06 0.95
CA PRO A 105 -16.34 -4.34 0.60
C PRO A 105 -17.84 -4.27 0.90
N LEU A 106 -18.67 -4.75 -0.04
CA LEU A 106 -20.13 -4.83 0.09
C LEU A 106 -20.64 -5.22 1.50
N PRO A 107 -20.02 -6.15 2.26
CA PRO A 107 -20.43 -6.42 3.63
C PRO A 107 -20.40 -5.21 4.57
N LEU A 108 -19.44 -4.30 4.47
CA LEU A 108 -19.36 -3.13 5.35
C LEU A 108 -20.52 -2.15 5.12
N LEU A 109 -20.94 -1.96 3.86
CA LEU A 109 -22.08 -1.11 3.54
C LEU A 109 -23.40 -1.71 4.05
N ALA A 110 -23.56 -3.03 3.90
CA ALA A 110 -24.73 -3.75 4.41
C ALA A 110 -24.83 -3.68 5.94
N LEU A 111 -23.70 -3.85 6.65
CA LEU A 111 -23.65 -3.75 8.10
C LEU A 111 -23.95 -2.32 8.60
N PHE A 112 -23.39 -1.31 7.95
CA PHE A 112 -23.68 0.09 8.31
C PHE A 112 -25.16 0.45 8.10
N GLY A 113 -25.74 0.03 6.97
CA GLY A 113 -27.17 0.22 6.68
C GLY A 113 -28.07 -0.47 7.71
N LEU A 114 -27.76 -1.71 8.08
CA LEU A 114 -28.48 -2.46 9.12
C LEU A 114 -28.39 -1.76 10.49
N ALA A 115 -27.19 -1.33 10.88
CA ALA A 115 -26.97 -0.63 12.15
C ALA A 115 -27.81 0.66 12.23
N LEU A 116 -27.86 1.43 11.15
CA LEU A 116 -28.71 2.63 11.07
C LEU A 116 -30.20 2.30 11.16
N ALA A 117 -30.66 1.26 10.46
CA ALA A 117 -32.05 0.82 10.51
C ALA A 117 -32.48 0.41 11.92
N LEU A 118 -31.61 -0.32 12.65
CA LEU A 118 -31.85 -0.71 14.05
C LEU A 118 -31.88 0.50 14.99
N LEU A 119 -31.02 1.50 14.78
CA LEU A 119 -30.98 2.73 15.58
C LEU A 119 -32.29 3.54 15.42
N VAL A 120 -32.79 3.67 14.19
CA VAL A 120 -34.06 4.36 13.90
C VAL A 120 -35.26 3.59 14.47
N ALA A 121 -35.31 2.28 14.26
CA ALA A 121 -36.37 1.43 14.82
C ALA A 121 -36.38 1.45 16.37
N GLY A 122 -35.21 1.38 16.99
CA GLY A 122 -35.06 1.46 18.45
C GLY A 122 -35.49 2.82 19.01
N ALA A 123 -35.20 3.92 18.31
CA ALA A 123 -35.64 5.26 18.70
C ALA A 123 -37.18 5.40 18.65
N LEU A 124 -37.82 4.84 17.63
CA LEU A 124 -39.29 4.79 17.52
C LEU A 124 -39.91 3.96 18.65
N CYS A 125 -39.34 2.79 19.00
CA CYS A 125 -39.80 2.00 20.14
C CYS A 125 -39.59 2.70 21.49
N ARG A 126 -38.53 3.50 21.65
CA ARG A 126 -38.29 4.27 22.88
C ARG A 126 -39.27 5.42 23.06
N LEU A 127 -39.62 6.11 21.99
CA LEU A 127 -40.55 7.25 22.02
C LEU A 127 -42.02 6.78 22.03
N GLY A 128 -42.29 5.66 21.36
CA GLY A 128 -43.61 5.04 21.27
C GLY A 128 -43.91 4.05 22.38
N ARG A 129 -43.25 4.11 23.55
CA ARG A 129 -43.68 3.38 24.75
C ARG A 129 -44.78 4.21 25.43
N PRO A 130 -46.08 4.02 25.12
CA PRO A 130 -47.12 4.57 25.96
C PRO A 130 -46.90 4.01 27.36
N ARG A 131 -46.96 4.88 28.37
CA ARG A 131 -47.20 4.49 29.75
C ARG A 131 -48.43 3.57 29.75
N ARG A 132 -48.24 2.25 29.68
CA ARG A 132 -49.20 1.31 30.25
C ARG A 132 -48.95 1.34 31.75
N GLU A 133 -49.54 2.37 32.34
CA GLU A 133 -50.14 2.46 33.66
C GLU A 133 -49.90 1.23 34.55
N GLN A 134 -49.07 1.44 35.58
CA GLN A 134 -49.39 0.98 36.93
C GLN A 134 -50.09 2.13 37.64
#